data_AF-A0A209BGS5-F1
#
_entry.id   AF-A0A209BGS5-F1
#
_cell.length_a   1.000
_cell.length_b   1.000
_cell.length_c   1.000
_cell.angle_alpha   90.00
_cell.angle_beta   90.00
_cell.angle_gamma   90.00
#
_symmetry.space_group_name_H-M   'P 1'
#
loop_
_entity.id
_entity.type
_entity.pdbx_description
1 polymer ?
#
loop_
_entity_poly.entity_id
_entity_poly.type
_entity_poly.pdbx_seq_one_letter_code
_entity_poly.pdbx_strand_id
1 'polypeptide(L)'
;MAEAERIIGTPDTPDAAGDGQERPDAEQEQKQEQAPERPRGKRRVAVLFAVALFAYLLDLGSKMLVVAKLEHHEPIEIIGDWLRFAAIRNAGAAFGFGEAFTIIFTVIAAAVIVVIARLARKLHSLPWAIALGLLLGGALGNLTDRIFRAPGVFEGAVVDFIAPKHFAVFNLADSAIVCGGILIVILSFRGLDPDGTVHKD
;
A
#
# COMPACT_ATOMS: atom_id res chain seq x y z
N MET A 1 -50.62 -75.06 -13.06
CA MET A 1 -50.94 -73.81 -13.79
C MET A 1 -49.75 -73.48 -14.66
N ALA A 2 -49.80 -73.26 -15.98
CA ALA A 2 -50.74 -73.53 -17.06
C ALA A 2 -49.93 -73.28 -18.37
N GLU A 3 -50.20 -74.06 -19.43
CA GLU A 3 -50.19 -73.78 -20.89
C GLU A 3 -49.09 -72.88 -21.53
N ALA A 4 -48.32 -73.33 -22.51
CA ALA A 4 -48.64 -73.62 -23.94
C ALA A 4 -48.92 -72.36 -24.78
N GLU A 5 -48.04 -72.05 -25.76
CA GLU A 5 -48.35 -72.05 -27.21
C GLU A 5 -47.25 -71.38 -28.06
N ARG A 6 -47.22 -71.77 -29.34
CA ARG A 6 -46.33 -71.39 -30.46
C ARG A 6 -46.46 -69.91 -30.86
N ILE A 7 -45.53 -69.44 -31.72
CA ILE A 7 -45.72 -68.67 -32.99
C ILE A 7 -44.42 -67.85 -33.26
N ILE A 8 -43.54 -68.32 -34.17
CA ILE A 8 -43.28 -67.79 -35.54
C ILE A 8 -42.81 -66.33 -35.59
N GLY A 9 -41.58 -66.13 -36.10
CA GLY A 9 -41.07 -64.83 -36.56
C GLY A 9 -39.53 -64.75 -36.61
N THR A 10 -38.91 -65.33 -37.64
CA THR A 10 -37.61 -64.86 -38.19
C THR A 10 -37.95 -63.64 -39.09
N PRO A 11 -37.12 -62.57 -39.26
CA PRO A 11 -35.68 -62.69 -39.48
C PRO A 11 -34.72 -61.58 -38.99
N ASP A 12 -33.45 -62.00 -38.97
CA ASP A 12 -32.21 -61.30 -39.36
C ASP A 12 -31.65 -60.10 -38.56
N THR A 13 -30.62 -60.47 -37.78
CA THR A 13 -29.31 -59.81 -37.55
C THR A 13 -29.24 -58.47 -36.81
N PRO A 14 -28.68 -58.46 -35.58
CA PRO A 14 -27.83 -57.38 -35.11
C PRO A 14 -26.34 -57.68 -35.34
N ASP A 15 -25.56 -56.61 -35.49
CA ASP A 15 -24.09 -56.54 -35.45
C ASP A 15 -23.37 -57.05 -36.73
N ALA A 16 -22.41 -56.36 -37.35
CA ALA A 16 -21.52 -55.31 -36.88
C ALA A 16 -20.88 -54.55 -38.05
N ALA A 17 -20.39 -53.34 -37.71
CA ALA A 17 -19.30 -52.59 -38.36
C ALA A 17 -19.65 -51.70 -39.56
N GLY A 18 -19.70 -50.38 -39.31
CA GLY A 18 -19.57 -49.37 -40.36
C GLY A 18 -20.02 -47.97 -39.98
N ASP A 19 -19.16 -47.22 -39.27
CA ASP A 19 -18.95 -45.78 -39.50
C ASP A 19 -19.91 -44.77 -38.81
N GLY A 20 -19.57 -44.43 -37.57
CA GLY A 20 -19.30 -43.04 -37.16
C GLY A 20 -20.26 -41.92 -37.58
N GLN A 21 -21.28 -41.74 -36.75
CA GLN A 21 -22.10 -40.55 -36.54
C GLN A 21 -21.31 -39.24 -36.40
N GLU A 22 -21.74 -38.16 -37.06
CA GLU A 22 -21.50 -36.78 -36.60
C GLU A 22 -22.65 -35.84 -37.01
N ARG A 23 -23.31 -35.28 -36.00
CA ARG A 23 -24.31 -34.21 -36.06
C ARG A 23 -23.58 -32.87 -36.21
N PRO A 24 -24.18 -31.83 -36.81
CA PRO A 24 -23.57 -30.51 -36.85
C PRO A 24 -23.72 -29.85 -35.46
N ASP A 25 -22.76 -30.10 -34.57
CA ASP A 25 -22.66 -29.47 -33.27
C ASP A 25 -21.81 -28.19 -33.36
N ALA A 26 -22.49 -27.06 -33.11
CA ALA A 26 -21.97 -25.91 -32.37
C ALA A 26 -20.61 -25.33 -32.79
N GLU A 27 -20.60 -24.53 -33.86
CA GLU A 27 -19.76 -23.33 -33.91
C GLU A 27 -20.36 -22.25 -32.98
N GLN A 28 -20.32 -22.51 -31.68
CA GLN A 28 -20.29 -21.43 -30.70
C GLN A 28 -18.84 -20.98 -30.62
N GLU A 29 -18.44 -20.14 -31.58
CA GLU A 29 -17.34 -19.21 -31.37
C GLU A 29 -17.67 -18.44 -30.10
N GLN A 30 -17.09 -18.86 -28.97
CA GLN A 30 -16.93 -18.00 -27.81
C GLN A 30 -16.01 -16.86 -28.24
N LYS A 31 -16.58 -15.86 -28.93
CA LYS A 31 -16.14 -14.48 -28.80
C LYS A 31 -16.29 -14.17 -27.32
N GLN A 32 -15.20 -14.39 -26.60
CA GLN A 32 -14.94 -13.75 -25.33
C GLN A 32 -15.11 -12.27 -25.62
N GLU A 33 -16.29 -11.77 -25.32
CA GLU A 33 -16.65 -10.37 -25.41
C GLU A 33 -15.76 -9.71 -24.36
N GLN A 34 -14.56 -9.32 -24.80
CA GLN A 34 -13.66 -8.47 -24.04
C GLN A 34 -14.47 -7.20 -23.78
N ALA A 35 -15.09 -7.15 -22.60
CA ALA A 35 -15.73 -5.96 -22.10
C ALA A 35 -14.76 -4.81 -22.35
N PRO A 36 -15.19 -3.72 -23.01
CA PRO A 36 -14.27 -2.69 -23.45
C PRO A 36 -13.45 -2.23 -22.25
N GLU A 37 -12.12 -2.38 -22.31
CA GLU A 37 -11.22 -1.87 -21.28
C GLU A 37 -11.59 -0.40 -21.10
N ARG A 38 -12.23 -0.06 -19.97
CA ARG A 38 -12.59 1.33 -19.68
C ARG A 38 -11.32 2.16 -19.86
N PRO A 39 -11.37 3.31 -20.57
CA PRO A 39 -10.18 4.09 -20.84
C PRO A 39 -9.48 4.38 -19.51
N ARG A 40 -8.30 3.78 -19.31
CA ARG A 40 -7.47 3.97 -18.11
C ARG A 40 -7.20 5.47 -18.01
N GLY A 41 -7.74 6.12 -16.98
CA GLY A 41 -7.63 7.58 -16.79
C GLY A 41 -6.17 8.06 -16.77
N LYS A 42 -5.92 9.37 -16.74
CA LYS A 42 -4.53 9.87 -16.68
C LYS A 42 -3.80 9.31 -15.44
N ARG A 43 -2.59 8.78 -15.61
CA ARG A 43 -1.73 8.31 -14.50
C ARG A 43 -1.53 9.43 -13.48
N ARG A 44 -1.67 9.13 -12.19
CA ARG A 44 -1.59 10.12 -11.09
C ARG A 44 -0.22 10.17 -10.42
N VAL A 45 0.81 9.67 -11.10
CA VAL A 45 2.20 9.62 -10.64
C VAL A 45 2.74 11.01 -10.24
N ALA A 46 2.44 12.04 -11.04
CA ALA A 46 2.87 13.40 -10.74
C ALA A 46 2.27 13.92 -9.42
N VAL A 47 1.01 13.56 -9.12
CA VAL A 47 0.36 13.92 -7.86
C VAL A 47 1.04 13.23 -6.69
N LEU A 48 1.33 11.93 -6.82
CA LEU A 48 2.06 11.18 -5.79
C LEU A 48 3.39 11.85 -5.46
N PHE A 49 4.20 12.18 -6.47
CA PHE A 49 5.51 12.81 -6.23
C PHE A 49 5.38 14.24 -5.71
N ALA A 50 4.38 15.00 -6.14
CA ALA A 50 4.13 16.34 -5.61
C ALA A 50 3.75 16.29 -4.12
N VAL A 51 2.85 15.38 -3.73
CA VAL A 51 2.47 15.17 -2.33
C VAL A 51 3.65 14.67 -1.50
N ALA A 52 4.42 13.72 -2.03
CA ALA A 52 5.61 13.21 -1.36
C ALA A 52 6.66 14.29 -1.14
N LEU A 53 6.95 15.11 -2.16
CA LEU A 53 7.89 16.21 -2.07
C LEU A 53 7.41 17.26 -1.06
N PHE A 54 6.12 17.60 -1.08
CA PHE A 54 5.55 18.53 -0.13
C PHE A 54 5.69 18.03 1.31
N ALA A 55 5.26 16.79 1.60
CA ALA A 55 5.35 16.21 2.94
C ALA A 55 6.81 16.09 3.40
N TYR A 56 7.72 15.69 2.51
CA TYR A 56 9.15 15.58 2.77
C TYR A 56 9.77 16.94 3.13
N LEU A 57 9.53 17.98 2.32
CA LEU A 57 10.10 19.31 2.56
C LEU A 57 9.52 19.94 3.84
N LEU A 58 8.24 19.71 4.12
CA LEU A 58 7.62 20.17 5.35
C LEU A 58 8.27 19.51 6.57
N ASP A 59 8.45 18.19 6.56
CA ASP A 59 9.12 17.45 7.64
C ASP A 59 10.58 17.90 7.82
N LEU A 60 11.35 17.93 6.74
CA LEU A 60 12.76 18.32 6.77
C LEU A 60 12.93 19.76 7.29
N GLY A 61 12.13 20.70 6.78
CA GLY A 61 12.14 22.10 7.20
C GLY A 61 11.76 22.26 8.67
N SER A 62 10.71 21.56 9.12
CA SER A 62 10.31 21.58 10.54
C SER A 62 11.40 21.01 11.45
N LYS A 63 12.02 19.89 11.09
CA LYS A 63 13.11 19.29 11.86
C LYS A 63 14.35 20.19 11.92
N MET A 64 14.69 20.85 10.81
CA MET A 64 15.79 21.83 10.78
C MET A 64 15.50 23.01 11.72
N LEU A 65 14.28 23.54 11.70
CA LEU A 65 13.89 24.64 12.58
C LEU A 65 13.93 24.23 14.06
N VAL A 66 13.38 23.06 14.38
CA VAL A 66 13.38 22.51 15.74
C VAL A 66 14.81 22.29 16.23
N VAL A 67 15.67 21.64 15.44
CA VAL A 67 17.08 21.45 15.81
C VAL A 67 17.76 22.79 16.08
N ALA A 68 17.56 23.78 15.21
CA ALA A 68 18.21 25.09 15.36
C ALA A 68 17.70 25.92 16.54
N LYS A 69 16.47 25.68 17.03
CA LYS A 69 15.80 26.54 18.03
C LYS A 69 15.53 25.86 19.37
N LEU A 70 15.41 24.55 19.38
CA LEU A 70 14.95 23.76 20.53
C LEU A 70 15.96 22.71 20.97
N GLU A 71 16.95 22.36 20.15
CA GLU A 71 18.00 21.46 20.62
C GLU A 71 18.77 22.14 21.76
N HIS A 72 18.84 21.45 22.91
CA HIS A 72 19.43 21.95 24.16
C HIS A 72 18.72 23.16 24.81
N HIS A 73 17.48 23.45 24.42
CA HIS A 73 16.65 24.50 25.03
C HIS A 73 15.43 23.89 25.74
N GLU A 74 14.77 24.69 26.57
CA GLU A 74 13.53 24.26 27.22
C GLU A 74 12.41 24.00 26.20
N PRO A 75 11.55 22.99 26.44
CA PRO A 75 10.38 22.77 25.61
C PRO A 75 9.45 23.99 25.54
N ILE A 76 8.87 24.25 24.37
CA ILE A 76 7.82 25.26 24.22
C ILE A 76 6.47 24.62 24.56
N GLU A 77 5.77 25.17 25.54
CA GLU A 77 4.41 24.77 25.88
C GLU A 77 3.40 25.38 24.90
N ILE A 78 2.63 24.54 24.22
CA ILE A 78 1.61 24.97 23.25
C ILE A 78 0.24 25.00 23.90
N ILE A 79 -0.09 23.96 24.68
CA ILE A 79 -1.37 23.84 25.41
C ILE A 79 -1.06 23.42 26.84
N GLY A 80 -0.51 24.34 27.63
CA GLY A 80 0.04 24.05 28.97
C GLY A 80 0.91 22.78 28.95
N ASP A 81 0.67 21.88 29.91
CA ASP A 81 1.38 20.60 29.98
C ASP A 81 0.89 19.52 28.98
N TRP A 82 -0.18 19.77 28.23
CA TRP A 82 -0.79 18.74 27.38
C TRP A 82 -0.09 18.55 26.05
N LEU A 83 0.46 19.61 25.48
CA LEU A 83 1.17 19.57 24.20
C LEU A 83 2.35 20.52 24.23
N ARG A 84 3.53 19.99 23.94
CA ARG A 84 4.79 20.74 23.90
C ARG A 84 5.54 20.49 22.59
N PHE A 85 6.38 21.45 22.22
CA PHE A 85 7.44 21.24 21.25
C PHE A 85 8.77 21.04 21.98
N ALA A 86 9.39 19.89 21.81
CA ALA A 86 10.64 19.52 22.46
C ALA A 86 11.52 18.74 21.48
N ALA A 87 12.77 19.16 21.26
CA ALA A 87 13.66 18.44 20.35
C ALA A 87 14.14 17.12 20.99
N ILE A 88 13.73 15.98 20.42
CA ILE A 88 14.14 14.65 20.88
C ILE A 88 14.81 13.88 19.73
N ARG A 89 15.97 13.30 20.00
CA ARG A 89 16.64 12.39 19.06
C ARG A 89 16.21 10.95 19.34
N ASN A 90 15.45 10.37 18.42
CA ASN A 90 14.92 9.03 18.52
C ASN A 90 15.74 8.05 17.67
N ALA A 91 16.66 7.34 18.33
CA ALA A 91 17.41 6.22 17.73
C ALA A 91 16.60 4.90 17.72
N GLY A 92 15.30 4.91 18.02
CA GLY A 92 14.54 3.68 18.25
C GLY A 92 14.72 3.11 19.67
N ALA A 93 15.16 3.94 20.62
CA ALA A 93 15.49 3.55 21.99
C ALA A 93 14.28 3.09 22.84
N ALA A 94 13.04 3.28 22.35
CA ALA A 94 11.83 2.77 23.01
C ALA A 94 11.84 1.24 23.21
N PHE A 95 12.72 0.51 22.52
CA PHE A 95 12.88 -0.94 22.62
C PHE A 95 14.19 -1.40 23.28
N GLY A 96 14.97 -0.52 23.92
CA GLY A 96 16.14 -0.89 24.72
C GLY A 96 17.40 -1.36 23.96
N PHE A 97 17.31 -1.56 22.62
CA PHE A 97 18.42 -2.00 21.75
C PHE A 97 18.64 -1.04 20.56
N GLY A 98 18.83 0.26 20.82
CA GLY A 98 18.72 1.35 19.84
C GLY A 98 19.45 1.17 18.50
N GLU A 99 20.68 0.65 18.48
CA GLU A 99 21.45 0.46 17.23
C GLU A 99 20.84 -0.61 16.30
N ALA A 100 20.48 -1.78 16.85
CA ALA A 100 19.88 -2.85 16.06
C ALA A 100 18.55 -2.41 15.43
N PHE A 101 17.75 -1.64 16.17
CA PHE A 101 16.49 -1.10 15.66
C PHE A 101 16.68 0.04 14.65
N THR A 102 17.74 0.84 14.77
CA THR A 102 18.06 1.89 13.79
C THR A 102 18.24 1.31 12.39
N ILE A 103 19.00 0.22 12.28
CA ILE A 103 19.21 -0.49 11.01
C ILE A 103 17.90 -1.10 10.51
N ILE A 104 17.14 -1.79 11.39
CA ILE A 104 15.86 -2.42 11.02
C ILE A 104 14.89 -1.39 10.44
N PHE A 105 14.68 -0.26 11.13
CA PHE A 105 13.78 0.78 10.65
C PHE A 105 14.25 1.43 9.35
N THR A 106 15.57 1.60 9.17
CA THR A 106 16.17 2.09 7.92
C THR A 106 15.83 1.15 6.76
N VAL A 107 16.02 -0.16 6.96
CA VAL A 107 15.71 -1.19 5.96
C VAL A 107 14.21 -1.22 5.64
N ILE A 108 13.35 -1.15 6.66
CA ILE A 108 11.89 -1.10 6.46
C ILE A 108 11.49 0.14 5.66
N ALA A 109 11.99 1.32 6.01
CA ALA A 109 11.70 2.56 5.29
C ALA A 109 12.15 2.48 3.82
N ALA A 110 13.36 1.97 3.57
CA ALA A 110 13.87 1.75 2.22
C ALA A 110 12.99 0.76 1.42
N ALA A 111 12.57 -0.34 2.05
CA ALA A 111 11.69 -1.31 1.42
C ALA A 111 10.33 -0.70 1.05
N VAL A 112 9.72 0.08 1.95
CA VAL A 112 8.46 0.80 1.70
C VAL A 112 8.60 1.74 0.51
N ILE A 113 9.68 2.53 0.44
CA ILE A 113 9.95 3.43 -0.69
C ILE A 113 10.00 2.66 -2.01
N VAL A 114 10.72 1.54 -2.04
CA VAL A 114 10.83 0.68 -3.24
C VAL A 114 9.47 0.11 -3.65
N VAL A 115 8.67 -0.35 -2.68
CA VAL A 115 7.31 -0.86 -2.94
C VAL A 115 6.42 0.23 -3.52
N ILE A 116 6.40 1.43 -2.92
CA ILE A 116 5.59 2.55 -3.42
C ILE A 116 6.04 2.96 -4.83
N ALA A 117 7.35 3.06 -5.09
CA ALA A 117 7.88 3.39 -6.41
C ALA A 117 7.45 2.36 -7.47
N ARG A 118 7.39 1.07 -7.12
CA ARG A 118 6.89 0.01 -8.01
C ARG A 118 5.39 0.12 -8.26
N LEU A 119 4.60 0.41 -7.22
CA LEU A 119 3.14 0.57 -7.28
C LEU A 119 2.72 1.83 -8.06
N ALA A 120 3.52 2.90 -8.02
CA ALA A 120 3.25 4.15 -8.73
C ALA A 120 2.99 3.94 -10.24
N ARG A 121 3.59 2.91 -10.85
CA ARG A 121 3.40 2.60 -12.28
C ARG A 121 1.96 2.21 -12.65
N LYS A 122 1.17 1.73 -11.69
CA LYS A 122 -0.23 1.31 -11.87
C LYS A 122 -1.25 2.31 -11.30
N LEU A 123 -0.78 3.51 -10.93
CA LEU A 123 -1.55 4.46 -10.15
C LEU A 123 -2.38 5.41 -11.02
N HIS A 124 -3.69 5.26 -10.99
CA HIS A 124 -4.65 6.10 -11.70
C HIS A 124 -5.68 6.75 -10.77
N SER A 125 -5.81 6.25 -9.54
CA SER A 125 -6.69 6.82 -8.52
C SER A 125 -6.04 7.99 -7.78
N LEU A 126 -6.76 9.12 -7.70
CA LEU A 126 -6.28 10.33 -7.03
C LEU A 126 -6.14 10.15 -5.51
N PRO A 127 -7.13 9.60 -4.77
CA PRO A 127 -6.99 9.33 -3.34
C PRO A 127 -5.81 8.41 -3.02
N TRP A 128 -5.58 7.37 -3.82
CA TRP A 128 -4.41 6.50 -3.67
C TRP A 128 -3.11 7.24 -3.94
N ALA A 129 -3.08 8.17 -4.89
CA ALA A 129 -1.89 8.98 -5.15
C ALA A 129 -1.53 9.89 -3.98
N ILE A 130 -2.53 10.47 -3.33
CA ILE A 130 -2.34 11.25 -2.10
C ILE A 130 -1.83 10.34 -0.98
N ALA A 131 -2.48 9.20 -0.75
CA ALA A 131 -2.13 8.28 0.32
C ALA A 131 -0.70 7.73 0.19
N LEU A 132 -0.34 7.25 -0.99
CA LEU A 132 1.01 6.76 -1.30
C LEU A 132 2.04 7.90 -1.32
N GLY A 133 1.64 9.11 -1.74
CA GLY A 133 2.49 10.30 -1.68
C GLY A 133 2.85 10.65 -0.24
N LEU A 134 1.87 10.65 0.68
CA LEU A 134 2.10 10.90 2.10
C LEU A 134 3.03 9.85 2.73
N LEU A 135 2.80 8.56 2.44
CA LEU A 135 3.67 7.48 2.90
C LEU A 135 5.09 7.62 2.36
N LEU A 136 5.25 7.93 1.07
CA LEU A 136 6.56 8.11 0.44
C LEU A 136 7.30 9.31 1.06
N GLY A 137 6.63 10.45 1.19
CA GLY A 137 7.21 11.65 1.77
C GLY A 137 7.64 11.47 3.22
N GLY A 138 6.78 10.85 4.05
CA GLY A 138 7.11 10.55 5.44
C GLY A 138 8.24 9.52 5.57
N ALA A 139 8.21 8.45 4.77
CA ALA A 139 9.29 7.46 4.75
C ALA A 139 10.64 8.10 4.35
N LEU A 140 10.65 8.98 3.34
CA LEU A 140 11.85 9.71 2.93
C LEU A 140 12.35 10.67 4.01
N GLY A 141 11.45 11.35 4.73
CA GLY A 141 11.81 12.27 5.82
C GLY A 141 12.55 11.54 6.95
N ASN A 142 11.96 10.45 7.46
CA ASN A 142 12.59 9.65 8.51
C ASN A 142 13.84 8.90 8.03
N LEU A 143 13.88 8.43 6.78
CA LEU A 143 15.07 7.79 6.20
C LEU A 143 16.22 8.79 6.05
N THR A 144 15.93 10.04 5.66
CA THR A 144 16.94 11.11 5.54
C THR A 144 17.63 11.35 6.88
N ASP A 145 16.87 11.43 7.98
CA ASP A 145 17.45 11.58 9.30
C ASP A 145 18.38 10.41 9.66
N ARG A 146 17.94 9.18 9.40
CA ARG A 146 18.69 7.95 9.71
C ARG A 146 19.99 7.84 8.92
N ILE A 147 20.02 8.33 7.68
CA ILE A 147 21.21 8.27 6.84
C ILE A 147 22.17 9.41 7.15
N PHE A 148 21.68 10.63 7.37
CA PHE A 148 22.52 11.84 7.32
C PHE A 148 22.75 12.54 8.67
N ARG A 149 21.96 12.25 9.71
CA ARG A 149 22.16 12.88 11.02
C ARG A 149 23.17 12.11 11.87
N ALA A 150 23.76 12.81 12.83
CA ALA A 150 24.63 12.25 13.86
C ALA A 150 23.95 11.09 14.63
N PRO A 151 24.73 10.14 15.18
CA PRO A 151 26.20 10.10 15.30
C PRO A 151 26.99 9.68 14.06
N GLY A 152 26.38 9.02 13.08
CA GLY A 152 27.08 8.46 11.93
C GLY A 152 26.16 8.17 10.75
N VAL A 153 26.75 7.87 9.59
CA VAL A 153 25.97 7.52 8.39
C VAL A 153 25.28 6.17 8.61
N PHE A 154 23.96 6.10 8.42
CA PHE A 154 23.09 4.97 8.75
C PHE A 154 22.88 4.68 10.26
N GLU A 155 23.43 5.53 11.11
CA GLU A 155 23.28 5.46 12.58
C GLU A 155 22.45 6.64 13.11
N GLY A 156 21.95 7.49 12.22
CA GLY A 156 21.29 8.73 12.57
C GLY A 156 20.00 8.53 13.36
N ALA A 157 19.81 9.38 14.37
CA ALA A 157 18.55 9.44 15.10
C ALA A 157 17.54 10.35 14.38
N VAL A 158 16.28 9.90 14.35
CA VAL A 158 15.15 10.70 13.85
C VAL A 158 14.87 11.85 14.81
N VAL A 159 14.60 13.05 14.28
CA VAL A 159 14.24 14.20 15.12
C VAL A 159 12.73 14.22 15.34
N ASP A 160 12.32 13.91 16.56
CA ASP A 160 10.93 14.00 17.00
C ASP A 160 10.72 15.27 17.81
N PHE A 161 9.54 15.89 17.66
CA PHE A 161 9.34 17.21 18.26
C PHE A 161 7.94 17.58 18.71
N ILE A 162 6.91 16.86 18.25
CA ILE A 162 5.55 17.03 18.72
C ILE A 162 5.39 16.11 19.91
N ALA A 163 5.29 16.69 21.12
CA ALA A 163 5.29 15.96 22.39
C ALA A 163 3.96 16.14 23.14
N PRO A 164 2.93 15.32 22.83
CA PRO A 164 1.72 15.27 23.65
C PRO A 164 1.99 14.57 24.99
N LYS A 165 1.26 14.98 26.02
CA LYS A 165 1.29 14.33 27.32
C LYS A 165 0.75 12.91 27.21
N HIS A 166 1.49 11.94 27.76
CA HIS A 166 1.15 10.51 27.77
C HIS A 166 1.12 9.80 26.40
N PHE A 167 1.69 10.40 25.35
CA PHE A 167 1.83 9.77 24.05
C PHE A 167 3.29 9.77 23.60
N ALA A 168 3.61 8.97 22.58
CA ALA A 168 4.92 9.01 21.95
C ALA A 168 5.18 10.40 21.34
N VAL A 169 6.42 10.86 21.38
CA VAL A 169 6.83 12.06 20.66
C VAL A 169 7.03 11.68 19.19
N PHE A 170 6.54 12.52 18.28
CA PHE A 170 6.54 12.24 16.85
C PHE A 170 6.87 13.47 16.03
N ASN A 171 6.97 13.31 14.72
CA ASN A 171 7.23 14.38 13.77
C ASN A 171 6.18 14.44 12.62
N LEU A 172 6.40 15.32 11.65
CA LEU A 172 5.48 15.46 10.53
C LEU A 172 5.58 14.32 9.53
N ALA A 173 6.75 13.67 9.39
CA ALA A 173 6.86 12.42 8.64
C ALA A 173 6.01 11.29 9.24
N ASP A 174 5.98 11.12 10.56
CA ASP A 174 5.11 10.13 11.22
C ASP A 174 3.63 10.46 11.01
N SER A 175 3.28 11.75 11.12
CA SER A 175 1.93 12.23 10.84
C SER A 175 1.50 11.93 9.40
N ALA A 176 2.38 12.16 8.42
CA ALA A 176 2.13 11.82 7.02
C ALA A 176 1.94 10.31 6.82
N ILE A 177 2.77 9.48 7.46
CA ILE A 177 2.64 8.01 7.40
C ILE A 177 1.29 7.56 7.98
N VAL A 178 0.91 8.07 9.15
CA VAL A 178 -0.36 7.72 9.81
C VAL A 178 -1.55 8.17 8.96
N CYS A 179 -1.57 9.41 8.48
CA CYS A 179 -2.64 9.91 7.62
C CYS A 179 -2.75 9.13 6.30
N GLY A 180 -1.62 8.83 5.66
CA GLY A 180 -1.57 8.02 4.44
C GLY A 180 -2.07 6.60 4.68
N GLY A 181 -1.65 5.97 5.79
CA GLY A 181 -2.10 4.64 6.19
C GLY A 181 -3.61 4.59 6.48
N ILE A 182 -4.14 5.54 7.25
CA ILE A 182 -5.59 5.67 7.50
C ILE A 182 -6.35 5.83 6.18
N LEU A 183 -5.85 6.66 5.26
CA LEU A 183 -6.48 6.86 3.97
C LEU A 183 -6.48 5.57 3.13
N ILE A 184 -5.39 4.81 3.10
CA ILE A 184 -5.36 3.49 2.45
C ILE A 184 -6.42 2.57 3.04
N VAL A 185 -6.49 2.47 4.38
CA VAL A 185 -7.47 1.60 5.06
C VAL A 185 -8.90 1.99 4.67
N ILE A 186 -9.22 3.29 4.66
CA ILE A 186 -10.53 3.78 4.23
C ILE A 186 -10.81 3.44 2.76
N LEU A 187 -9.83 3.60 1.87
CA LEU A 187 -9.98 3.29 0.44
C LEU A 187 -10.22 1.80 0.22
N SER A 188 -9.49 0.94 0.92
CA SER A 188 -9.66 -0.51 0.90
C SER A 188 -11.06 -0.92 1.37
N PHE A 189 -11.56 -0.36 2.48
CA PHE A 189 -12.94 -0.63 2.94
C PHE A 189 -14.02 -0.12 1.98
N ARG A 190 -13.71 0.87 1.14
CA ARG A 190 -14.61 1.36 0.10
C ARG A 190 -14.48 0.58 -1.22
N GLY A 191 -13.62 -0.45 -1.26
CA GLY A 191 -13.36 -1.26 -2.44
C GLY A 191 -12.66 -0.49 -3.58
N LEU A 192 -12.05 0.67 -3.29
CA LEU A 192 -11.37 1.50 -4.29
C LEU A 192 -9.95 1.00 -4.51
N ASP A 193 -9.60 0.69 -5.75
CA ASP A 193 -8.28 0.22 -6.12
C ASP A 193 -7.32 1.35 -6.53
N PRO A 194 -5.99 1.11 -6.48
CA PRO A 194 -4.98 2.06 -6.97
C PRO A 194 -5.13 2.47 -8.43
N ASP A 195 -5.71 1.61 -9.27
CA ASP A 195 -6.00 1.88 -10.69
C ASP A 195 -7.34 2.62 -10.91
N GLY A 196 -8.09 2.88 -9.82
CA GLY A 196 -9.34 3.62 -9.84
C GLY A 196 -10.57 2.76 -10.09
N THR A 197 -10.45 1.42 -10.15
CA THR A 197 -11.63 0.55 -10.13
C THR A 197 -12.27 0.51 -8.75
N VAL A 198 -13.53 0.07 -8.71
CA VAL A 198 -14.25 -0.20 -7.47
C VAL A 198 -14.70 -1.65 -7.52
N HIS A 199 -14.18 -2.49 -6.63
CA HIS A 199 -14.73 -3.83 -6.40
C HIS A 199 -15.75 -3.74 -5.26
N LYS A 200 -16.96 -4.20 -5.51
CA LYS A 200 -17.96 -4.46 -4.47
C LYS A 200 -18.05 -5.97 -4.34
N ASP A 201 -17.61 -6.48 -3.21
CA ASP A 201 -17.99 -7.81 -2.72
C ASP A 201 -19.37 -7.76 -2.07
#